data_AF-A0A7N2M5V1-F1
#
_entry.id   AF-A0A7N2M5V1-F1
#
_cell.length_a   1.000
_cell.length_b   1.000
_cell.length_c   1.000
_cell.angle_alpha   90.00
_cell.angle_beta   90.00
_cell.angle_gamma   90.00
#
_symmetry.space_group_name_H-M   'P 1'
#
loop_
_entity.id
_entity.type
_entity.pdbx_description
1 polymer ?
#
loop_
_entity_poly.entity_id
_entity_poly.type
_entity_poly.pdbx_seq_one_letter_code
_entity_poly.pdbx_strand_id
1 'polypeptide(L)'
;MDTKIGALDACPPTCTDLYATPSNDPASTIQSSSSPTIITPSDTTLGRYLARRLVQIGVTDIFSVPGDFNLTLLDHLIAEPGLTNVGCCNELNAGYAADGYARSSGVGACVVTFTVGGLSVLNAIAGAYSENLPLICIAGGPISDDYGTNRILHHTIGLPDFSQELRCFHTVTCYQLLVERN
;
A
#
# COMPACT_ATOMS: atom_id res chain seq x y z
N MET A 1 -0.53 -1.36 14.29
CA MET A 1 -0.44 -1.93 12.92
C MET A 1 -0.51 -3.46 12.92
N ASP A 2 -0.38 -4.13 14.07
CA ASP A 2 -0.63 -5.59 14.24
C ASP A 2 -2.11 -5.96 14.39
N THR A 3 -3.00 -5.20 13.77
CA THR A 3 -4.45 -5.48 13.84
C THR A 3 -4.74 -6.73 13.01
N LYS A 4 -5.27 -7.77 13.65
CA LYS A 4 -5.61 -9.04 12.98
C LYS A 4 -6.86 -8.87 12.11
N ILE A 5 -6.81 -9.34 10.87
CA ILE A 5 -7.96 -9.36 9.96
C ILE A 5 -8.10 -10.74 9.31
N GLY A 6 -9.35 -11.10 8.98
CA GLY A 6 -9.74 -12.44 8.51
C GLY A 6 -9.12 -12.89 7.17
N ALA A 7 -9.51 -14.08 6.72
CA ALA A 7 -8.85 -14.81 5.62
C ALA A 7 -8.81 -14.05 4.27
N LEU A 8 -7.74 -14.30 3.51
CA LEU A 8 -7.50 -13.78 2.15
C LEU A 8 -7.61 -14.92 1.13
N ASP A 9 -8.51 -14.78 0.16
CA ASP A 9 -8.55 -15.71 -0.98
C ASP A 9 -7.41 -15.40 -1.97
N ALA A 10 -6.71 -16.45 -2.39
CA ALA A 10 -5.69 -16.41 -3.43
C ALA A 10 -6.22 -17.17 -4.66
N CYS A 11 -6.78 -16.45 -5.63
CA CYS A 11 -7.04 -17.04 -6.95
C CYS A 11 -7.02 -15.97 -8.06
N PRO A 12 -6.19 -16.10 -9.11
CA PRO A 12 -6.36 -15.39 -10.38
C PRO A 12 -7.29 -16.17 -11.33
N PRO A 13 -7.95 -15.51 -12.30
CA PRO A 13 -8.87 -16.18 -13.24
C PRO A 13 -8.09 -17.05 -14.24
N THR A 14 -8.57 -18.28 -14.43
CA THR A 14 -8.00 -19.23 -15.40
C THR A 14 -8.57 -18.97 -16.79
N CYS A 15 -7.74 -18.57 -17.76
CA CYS A 15 -8.11 -18.57 -19.18
C CYS A 15 -7.87 -19.97 -19.74
N THR A 16 -8.90 -20.59 -20.31
CA THR A 16 -8.80 -21.94 -20.90
C THR A 16 -8.74 -21.76 -22.41
N ASP A 17 -7.63 -22.13 -23.05
CA ASP A 17 -7.61 -22.32 -24.50
C ASP A 17 -6.92 -23.64 -24.85
N LEU A 18 -7.71 -24.45 -25.55
CA LEU A 18 -7.43 -25.77 -26.10
C LEU A 18 -6.50 -25.60 -27.31
N TYR A 19 -5.41 -26.36 -27.41
CA TYR A 19 -4.91 -27.04 -28.62
C TYR A 19 -3.59 -27.74 -28.25
N ALA A 20 -3.55 -29.07 -28.33
CA ALA A 20 -2.35 -29.88 -28.09
C ALA A 20 -1.95 -30.63 -29.37
N THR A 21 -0.64 -30.72 -29.62
CA THR A 21 -0.01 -31.78 -30.43
C THR A 21 1.27 -32.27 -29.71
N PRO A 22 1.63 -33.56 -29.77
CA PRO A 22 2.71 -34.11 -28.93
C PRO A 22 4.02 -34.34 -29.71
N SER A 23 5.17 -34.19 -29.02
CA SER A 23 6.42 -34.87 -29.41
C SER A 23 7.45 -34.98 -28.26
N ASN A 24 7.72 -36.23 -27.87
CA ASN A 24 8.95 -36.90 -27.38
C ASN A 24 9.92 -36.27 -26.35
N ASP A 25 10.02 -36.99 -25.21
CA ASP A 25 11.00 -37.14 -24.09
C ASP A 25 12.50 -36.77 -24.26
N PRO A 26 13.34 -36.79 -23.18
CA PRO A 26 13.08 -36.54 -21.76
C PRO A 26 14.07 -35.50 -21.16
N ALA A 27 13.62 -34.61 -20.28
CA ALA A 27 14.50 -33.83 -19.43
C ALA A 27 13.93 -33.78 -18.02
N SER A 28 14.68 -34.36 -17.07
CA SER A 28 14.44 -34.29 -15.63
C SER A 28 14.31 -32.82 -15.21
N THR A 29 13.09 -32.33 -15.14
CA THR A 29 12.77 -31.00 -14.66
C THR A 29 12.59 -31.10 -13.16
N ILE A 30 13.48 -30.47 -12.40
CA ILE A 30 13.29 -30.23 -10.96
C ILE A 30 12.00 -29.40 -10.83
N GLN A 31 10.91 -30.04 -10.44
CA GLN A 31 9.68 -29.34 -10.08
C GLN A 31 9.98 -28.53 -8.82
N SER A 32 10.21 -27.24 -8.97
CA SER A 32 10.09 -26.29 -7.88
C SER A 32 8.60 -26.17 -7.55
N SER A 33 8.10 -27.10 -6.74
CA SER A 33 6.77 -27.03 -6.16
C SER A 33 6.73 -25.92 -5.10
N SER A 34 6.64 -24.66 -5.55
CA SER A 34 6.18 -23.59 -4.68
C SER A 34 4.67 -23.74 -4.55
N SER A 35 4.24 -24.57 -3.59
CA SER A 35 2.86 -24.59 -3.13
C SER A 35 2.46 -23.15 -2.76
N PRO A 36 1.30 -22.63 -3.20
CA PRO A 36 0.85 -21.33 -2.72
C PRO A 36 0.68 -21.43 -1.21
N THR A 37 1.43 -20.63 -0.46
CA THR A 37 1.32 -20.55 0.99
C THR A 37 -0.10 -20.10 1.34
N ILE A 38 -0.91 -21.03 1.84
CA ILE A 38 -2.24 -20.73 2.38
C ILE A 38 -2.02 -19.91 3.65
N ILE A 39 -2.39 -18.63 3.62
CA ILE A 39 -2.28 -17.74 4.78
C ILE A 39 -3.42 -18.10 5.74
N THR A 40 -3.08 -18.66 6.90
CA THR A 40 -4.05 -18.98 7.95
C THR A 40 -4.59 -17.72 8.64
N PRO A 41 -5.89 -17.69 8.99
CA PRO A 41 -6.60 -16.49 9.47
C PRO A 41 -6.14 -15.93 10.83
N SER A 42 -5.32 -16.65 11.59
CA SER A 42 -4.84 -16.22 12.91
C SER A 42 -3.61 -15.29 12.87
N ASP A 43 -2.93 -15.16 11.73
CA ASP A 43 -1.61 -14.49 11.63
C ASP A 43 -1.56 -13.36 10.58
N THR A 44 -2.69 -12.94 10.02
CA THR A 44 -2.71 -11.84 9.04
C THR A 44 -2.82 -10.50 9.75
N THR A 45 -1.74 -9.71 9.70
CA THR A 45 -1.74 -8.30 10.14
C THR A 45 -2.35 -7.40 9.07
N LEU A 46 -2.80 -6.22 9.48
CA LEU A 46 -3.28 -5.17 8.57
C LEU A 46 -2.26 -4.83 7.48
N GLY A 47 -0.98 -4.70 7.85
CA GLY A 47 0.09 -4.41 6.91
C GLY A 47 0.25 -5.51 5.85
N ARG A 48 0.25 -6.78 6.25
CA ARG A 48 0.36 -7.92 5.32
C ARG A 48 -0.85 -8.00 4.38
N TYR A 49 -2.05 -7.77 4.89
CA TYR A 49 -3.25 -7.73 4.06
C TYR A 49 -3.20 -6.60 3.03
N LEU A 50 -2.81 -5.40 3.46
CA LEU A 50 -2.68 -4.25 2.57
C LEU A 50 -1.66 -4.52 1.47
N ALA A 51 -0.48 -5.04 1.85
CA ALA A 51 0.56 -5.46 0.92
C ALA A 51 0.02 -6.44 -0.13
N ARG A 52 -0.69 -7.48 0.33
CA ARG A 52 -1.27 -8.49 -0.55
C ARG A 52 -2.31 -7.92 -1.52
N ARG A 53 -3.13 -6.98 -1.04
CA ARG A 53 -4.14 -6.31 -1.89
C ARG A 53 -3.49 -5.43 -2.96
N LEU A 54 -2.41 -4.73 -2.64
CA LEU A 54 -1.65 -3.95 -3.63
C LEU A 54 -1.14 -4.85 -4.77
N VAL A 55 -0.56 -6.01 -4.44
CA VAL A 55 -0.13 -6.99 -5.45
C VAL A 55 -1.31 -7.47 -6.30
N GLN A 56 -2.44 -7.80 -5.67
CA GLN A 56 -3.62 -8.31 -6.36
C GLN A 56 -4.23 -7.32 -7.36
N ILE A 57 -4.11 -6.01 -7.11
CA ILE A 57 -4.60 -4.97 -8.02
C ILE A 57 -3.55 -4.56 -9.06
N GLY A 58 -2.37 -5.19 -9.08
CA GLY A 58 -1.33 -4.99 -10.10
C GLY A 58 -0.21 -4.03 -9.73
N VAL A 59 -0.14 -3.56 -8.48
CA VAL A 59 1.03 -2.78 -8.01
C VAL A 59 2.21 -3.72 -7.83
N THR A 60 3.34 -3.42 -8.47
CA THR A 60 4.63 -4.11 -8.24
C THR A 60 5.65 -3.26 -7.50
N ASP A 61 5.46 -1.93 -7.50
CA ASP A 61 6.39 -0.97 -6.91
C ASP A 61 5.63 0.00 -6.02
N ILE A 62 6.13 0.20 -4.80
CA ILE A 62 5.64 1.23 -3.89
C ILE A 62 6.70 2.30 -3.72
N PHE A 63 6.30 3.57 -3.79
CA PHE A 63 7.20 4.70 -3.63
C PHE A 63 7.11 5.24 -2.21
N SER A 64 8.20 5.18 -1.44
CA SER A 64 8.13 5.47 0.00
C SER A 64 9.12 6.51 0.48
N VAL A 65 8.72 7.20 1.53
CA VAL A 65 9.59 7.99 2.40
C VAL A 65 9.38 7.51 3.84
N PRO A 66 10.41 6.88 4.46
CA PRO A 66 10.30 6.38 5.82
C PRO A 66 10.10 7.50 6.84
N GLY A 67 9.20 7.28 7.79
CA GLY A 67 9.03 8.07 9.00
C GLY A 67 8.49 7.20 10.12
N ASP A 68 8.69 7.61 11.36
CA ASP A 68 8.38 6.81 12.56
C ASP A 68 6.94 6.25 12.60
N PHE A 69 5.95 6.99 12.11
CA PHE A 69 4.56 6.54 12.02
C PHE A 69 4.28 5.49 10.93
N ASN A 70 5.22 5.20 10.02
CA ASN A 70 5.05 4.22 8.94
C ASN A 70 6.08 3.07 8.91
N LEU A 71 7.08 3.04 9.81
CA LEU A 71 8.15 2.04 9.76
C LEU A 71 7.64 0.60 9.83
N THR A 72 6.75 0.29 10.78
CA THR A 72 6.18 -1.07 10.91
C THR A 72 5.33 -1.46 9.70
N LEU A 73 4.67 -0.50 9.06
CA LEU A 73 3.96 -0.76 7.81
C LEU A 73 4.96 -1.09 6.69
N LEU A 74 6.04 -0.32 6.57
CA LEU A 74 7.07 -0.57 5.57
C LEU A 74 7.70 -1.96 5.73
N ASP A 75 7.93 -2.43 6.97
CA ASP A 75 8.42 -3.80 7.21
C ASP A 75 7.50 -4.86 6.57
N HIS A 76 6.18 -4.70 6.71
CA HIS A 76 5.22 -5.61 6.09
C HIS A 76 5.17 -5.51 4.56
N LEU A 77 5.28 -4.28 4.02
CA LEU A 77 5.27 -4.07 2.57
C LEU A 77 6.54 -4.62 1.91
N ILE A 78 7.70 -4.42 2.54
CA ILE A 78 9.00 -4.97 2.10
C ILE A 78 9.00 -6.50 2.15
N ALA A 79 8.32 -7.09 3.13
CA ALA A 79 8.25 -8.54 3.29
C ALA A 79 7.26 -9.24 2.33
N GLU A 80 6.43 -8.50 1.59
CA GLU A 80 5.44 -9.09 0.67
C GLU A 80 6.06 -9.45 -0.68
N PRO A 81 6.05 -10.74 -1.07
CA PRO A 81 6.53 -11.14 -2.39
C PRO A 81 5.69 -10.50 -3.50
N GLY A 82 6.37 -9.83 -4.43
CA GLY A 82 5.73 -9.15 -5.56
C GLY A 82 5.62 -7.63 -5.38
N LEU A 83 6.00 -7.08 -4.22
CA LEU A 83 6.24 -5.66 -4.04
C LEU A 83 7.73 -5.35 -3.96
N THR A 84 8.13 -4.30 -4.65
CA THR A 84 9.44 -3.66 -4.52
C THR A 84 9.26 -2.31 -3.84
N ASN A 85 9.98 -2.09 -2.73
CA ASN A 85 9.99 -0.79 -2.08
C ASN A 85 11.03 0.13 -2.73
N VAL A 86 10.56 1.23 -3.32
CA VAL A 86 11.38 2.26 -3.98
C VAL A 86 11.44 3.50 -3.10
N GLY A 87 12.58 3.69 -2.43
CA GLY A 87 12.81 4.87 -1.61
C GLY A 87 12.96 6.14 -2.45
N CYS A 88 12.31 7.23 -2.01
CA CYS A 88 12.35 8.54 -2.67
C CYS A 88 13.03 9.59 -1.78
N CYS A 89 13.55 10.66 -2.39
CA CYS A 89 14.26 11.72 -1.66
C CYS A 89 13.33 12.58 -0.78
N ASN A 90 12.08 12.74 -1.19
CA ASN A 90 11.03 13.46 -0.46
C ASN A 90 9.65 12.98 -0.93
N GLU A 91 8.61 13.37 -0.20
CA GLU A 91 7.24 12.85 -0.38
C GLU A 91 6.57 13.41 -1.63
N LEU A 92 6.86 14.66 -2.01
CA LEU A 92 6.39 15.23 -3.27
C LEU A 92 6.87 14.40 -4.46
N ASN A 93 8.15 14.05 -4.48
CA ASN A 93 8.75 13.21 -5.51
C ASN A 93 8.21 11.76 -5.44
N ALA A 94 7.96 11.22 -4.26
CA ALA A 94 7.34 9.91 -4.10
C ALA A 94 5.94 9.87 -4.73
N GLY A 95 5.13 10.91 -4.50
CA GLY A 95 3.81 11.06 -5.11
C GLY A 95 3.89 11.17 -6.63
N TYR A 96 4.80 11.98 -7.17
CA TYR A 96 4.95 12.08 -8.63
C TYR A 96 5.57 10.85 -9.28
N ALA A 97 6.41 10.10 -8.57
CA ALA A 97 6.88 8.80 -9.02
C ALA A 97 5.72 7.81 -9.12
N ALA A 98 4.83 7.79 -8.12
CA ALA A 98 3.60 7.00 -8.15
C ALA A 98 2.62 7.46 -9.25
N ASP A 99 2.46 8.76 -9.50
CA ASP A 99 1.68 9.31 -10.62
C ASP A 99 2.21 8.80 -11.97
N GLY A 100 3.52 8.98 -12.21
CA GLY A 100 4.17 8.51 -13.43
C GLY A 100 4.03 7.00 -13.60
N TYR A 101 4.16 6.24 -12.52
CA TYR A 101 3.97 4.79 -12.52
C TYR A 101 2.52 4.41 -12.83
N ALA A 102 1.52 5.12 -12.28
CA ALA A 102 0.11 4.86 -12.59
C ALA A 102 -0.18 5.03 -14.09
N ARG A 103 0.48 5.97 -14.77
CA ARG A 103 0.34 6.18 -16.23
C ARG A 103 0.87 5.01 -17.05
N SER A 104 1.94 4.34 -16.61
CA SER A 104 2.55 3.21 -17.35
C SER A 104 1.99 1.85 -16.95
N SER A 105 1.67 1.68 -15.67
CA SER A 105 1.39 0.38 -15.05
C SER A 105 -0.06 0.24 -14.61
N GLY A 106 -0.87 1.28 -14.78
CA GLY A 106 -2.30 1.26 -14.53
C GLY A 106 -2.69 1.68 -13.11
N VAL A 107 -1.88 1.42 -12.07
CA VAL A 107 -2.14 1.86 -10.69
C VAL A 107 -0.83 2.21 -9.97
N GLY A 108 -0.80 3.35 -9.27
CA GLY A 108 0.36 3.79 -8.48
C GLY A 108 0.08 3.74 -6.99
N ALA A 109 1.13 3.54 -6.17
CA ALA A 109 1.03 3.59 -4.72
C ALA A 109 2.23 4.31 -4.10
N CYS A 110 1.96 5.21 -3.16
CA CYS A 110 2.99 5.87 -2.35
C CYS A 110 2.71 5.75 -0.85
N VAL A 111 3.78 5.68 -0.05
CA VAL A 111 3.73 5.52 1.41
C VAL A 111 4.53 6.62 2.09
N VAL A 112 3.87 7.41 2.94
CA VAL A 112 4.46 8.59 3.60
C VAL A 112 4.14 8.60 5.09
N THR A 113 4.81 9.44 5.86
CA THR A 113 4.54 9.60 7.30
C THR A 113 3.42 10.61 7.56
N PHE A 114 2.87 10.57 8.78
CA PHE A 114 1.76 11.40 9.22
C PHE A 114 2.07 12.89 9.14
N THR A 115 1.11 13.67 8.65
CA THR A 115 1.08 15.14 8.54
C THR A 115 2.21 15.76 7.73
N VAL A 116 3.48 15.71 8.19
CA VAL A 116 4.58 16.34 7.43
C VAL A 116 4.77 15.69 6.06
N GLY A 117 4.61 14.37 6.00
CA GLY A 117 4.71 13.62 4.76
C GLY A 117 3.45 13.75 3.90
N GLY A 118 2.27 13.59 4.50
CA GLY A 118 1.01 13.71 3.76
C GLY A 118 0.74 15.12 3.22
N LEU A 119 1.05 16.19 3.96
CA LEU A 119 0.92 17.55 3.42
C LEU A 119 1.93 17.83 2.29
N SER A 120 3.10 17.20 2.31
CA SER A 120 4.11 17.29 1.25
C SER A 120 3.67 16.57 -0.03
N VAL A 121 3.08 15.37 0.09
CA VAL A 121 2.58 14.60 -1.08
C VAL A 121 1.28 15.14 -1.67
N LEU A 122 0.53 15.96 -0.92
CA LEU A 122 -0.81 16.45 -1.30
C LEU A 122 -0.88 17.04 -2.71
N ASN A 123 0.16 17.77 -3.14
CA ASN A 123 0.21 18.35 -4.48
C ASN A 123 0.24 17.27 -5.58
N ALA A 124 0.99 16.18 -5.38
CA ALA A 124 1.02 15.07 -6.33
C ALA A 124 -0.33 14.33 -6.38
N ILE A 125 -1.01 14.18 -5.24
CA ILE A 125 -2.34 13.56 -5.17
C ILE A 125 -3.38 14.40 -5.91
N ALA A 126 -3.35 15.72 -5.74
CA ALA A 126 -4.20 16.64 -6.49
C ALA A 126 -3.91 16.57 -8.01
N GLY A 127 -2.64 16.41 -8.39
CA GLY A 127 -2.24 16.17 -9.77
C GLY A 127 -2.85 14.88 -10.34
N ALA A 128 -2.66 13.76 -9.65
CA ALA A 128 -3.22 12.47 -10.05
C ALA A 128 -4.75 12.50 -10.16
N TYR A 129 -5.43 13.17 -9.21
CA TYR A 129 -6.88 13.35 -9.24
C TYR A 129 -7.34 14.15 -10.47
N SER A 130 -6.62 15.22 -10.82
CA SER A 130 -6.93 16.06 -12.00
C SER A 130 -6.73 15.30 -13.32
N GLU A 131 -5.84 14.32 -13.31
CA GLU A 131 -5.43 13.53 -14.48
C GLU A 131 -6.16 12.18 -14.58
N ASN A 132 -7.12 11.92 -13.68
CA ASN A 132 -7.88 10.66 -13.58
C ASN A 132 -6.99 9.42 -13.39
N LEU A 133 -5.91 9.56 -12.62
CA LEU A 133 -4.99 8.45 -12.34
C LEU A 133 -5.38 7.74 -11.04
N PRO A 134 -5.47 6.40 -11.04
CA PRO A 134 -5.67 5.64 -9.82
C PRO A 134 -4.36 5.57 -9.02
N LEU A 135 -4.26 6.46 -8.03
CA LEU A 135 -3.10 6.57 -7.14
C LEU A 135 -3.57 6.35 -5.70
N ILE A 136 -2.94 5.38 -5.02
CA ILE A 136 -3.20 5.05 -3.62
C ILE A 136 -2.13 5.71 -2.74
N CYS A 137 -2.54 6.67 -1.92
CA CYS A 137 -1.68 7.28 -0.90
C CYS A 137 -1.92 6.63 0.46
N ILE A 138 -0.89 6.07 1.07
CA ILE A 138 -0.93 5.47 2.40
C ILE A 138 -0.09 6.32 3.34
N ALA A 139 -0.75 7.02 4.25
CA ALA A 139 -0.07 7.73 5.34
C ALA A 139 0.00 6.83 6.57
N GLY A 140 1.18 6.77 7.21
CA GLY A 140 1.26 6.35 8.61
C GLY A 140 0.44 7.28 9.50
N GLY A 141 0.08 6.83 10.70
CA GLY A 141 -0.76 7.62 11.61
C GLY A 141 -0.45 7.39 13.08
N PRO A 142 -0.97 8.25 13.96
CA PRO A 142 -0.94 8.06 15.41
C PRO A 142 -1.47 6.70 15.85
N ILE A 143 -1.11 6.30 17.07
CA ILE A 143 -1.69 5.11 17.68
C ILE A 143 -3.18 5.38 17.92
N SER A 144 -4.05 4.38 17.65
CA SER A 144 -5.51 4.56 17.77
C SER A 144 -5.95 5.07 19.15
N ASP A 145 -5.24 4.70 20.22
CA ASP A 145 -5.54 5.13 21.59
C ASP A 145 -5.25 6.63 21.85
N ASP A 146 -4.52 7.32 20.96
CA ASP A 146 -4.28 8.77 21.09
C ASP A 146 -5.49 9.60 20.59
N TYR A 147 -6.31 9.05 19.69
CA TYR A 147 -7.48 9.74 19.15
C TYR A 147 -8.53 10.02 20.25
N GLY A 148 -9.06 11.24 20.28
CA GLY A 148 -10.00 11.69 21.31
C GLY A 148 -9.36 12.05 22.65
N THR A 149 -8.03 11.98 22.77
CA THR A 149 -7.28 12.45 23.94
C THR A 149 -6.78 13.88 23.75
N ASN A 150 -6.29 14.53 24.83
CA ASN A 150 -5.63 15.84 24.76
C ASN A 150 -4.13 15.75 24.46
N ARG A 151 -3.64 14.61 23.93
CA ARG A 151 -2.22 14.46 23.61
C ARG A 151 -1.85 15.32 22.40
N ILE A 152 -0.68 15.93 22.50
CA ILE A 152 -0.04 16.64 21.39
C ILE A 152 1.10 15.74 20.92
N LEU A 153 1.07 15.38 19.65
CA LEU A 153 2.08 14.53 19.04
C LEU A 153 3.04 15.37 18.19
N HIS A 154 4.28 14.90 18.08
CA HIS A 154 5.19 15.41 17.07
C HIS A 154 4.59 15.18 15.66
N HIS A 155 5.02 15.99 14.70
CA HIS A 155 4.41 16.13 13.37
C HIS A 155 3.03 16.81 13.32
N THR A 156 2.43 17.22 14.45
CA THR A 156 1.19 18.03 14.45
C THR A 156 1.46 19.53 14.61
N ILE A 157 0.44 20.36 14.40
CA ILE A 157 0.50 21.82 14.62
C ILE A 157 0.34 22.24 16.09
N GLY A 158 0.49 21.31 17.05
CA GLY A 158 0.33 21.61 18.47
C GLY A 158 -1.12 21.57 18.97
N LEU A 159 -2.03 20.95 18.22
CA LEU A 159 -3.43 20.75 18.59
C LEU A 159 -3.75 19.25 18.70
N PRO A 160 -4.63 18.84 19.63
CA PRO A 160 -5.11 17.46 19.74
C PRO A 160 -6.20 17.15 18.68
N ASP A 161 -5.93 17.51 17.43
CA ASP A 161 -6.80 17.22 16.27
C ASP A 161 -5.98 16.54 15.18
N PHE A 162 -6.05 15.21 15.14
CA PHE A 162 -5.34 14.38 14.15
C PHE A 162 -6.12 14.19 12.85
N SER A 163 -7.30 14.80 12.71
CA SER A 163 -8.10 14.71 11.48
C SER A 163 -7.77 15.81 10.47
N GLN A 164 -6.86 16.73 10.80
CA GLN A 164 -6.45 17.84 9.93
C GLN A 164 -5.93 17.37 8.58
N GLU A 165 -5.00 16.42 8.58
CA GLU A 165 -4.44 15.85 7.36
C GLU A 165 -5.55 15.24 6.50
N LEU A 166 -6.43 14.41 7.08
CA LEU A 166 -7.56 13.80 6.36
C LEU A 166 -8.50 14.85 5.74
N ARG A 167 -8.71 16.00 6.40
CA ARG A 167 -9.51 17.10 5.82
C ARG A 167 -8.81 17.77 4.64
N CYS A 168 -7.49 17.90 4.65
CA CYS A 168 -6.73 18.47 3.53
C CYS A 168 -6.86 17.64 2.24
N PHE A 169 -7.00 16.32 2.36
CA PHE A 169 -7.16 15.42 1.22
C PHE A 169 -8.60 15.34 0.68
N HIS A 170 -9.57 15.84 1.44
CA HIS A 170 -11.00 15.62 1.16
C HIS A 170 -11.44 16.11 -0.23
N THR A 171 -10.88 17.21 -0.71
CA THR A 171 -11.27 17.81 -2.01
C THR A 171 -10.50 17.26 -3.20
N VAL A 172 -9.48 16.44 -2.96
CA VAL A 172 -8.55 15.93 -3.99
C VAL A 172 -8.43 14.41 -3.99
N THR A 173 -9.40 13.72 -3.37
CA THR A 173 -9.48 12.26 -3.36
C THR A 173 -10.93 11.83 -3.65
N CYS A 174 -11.09 10.71 -4.34
CA CYS A 174 -12.42 10.14 -4.60
C CYS A 174 -12.92 9.29 -3.43
N TYR A 175 -12.01 8.79 -2.60
CA TYR A 175 -12.28 8.01 -1.41
C TYR A 175 -11.13 8.16 -0.41
N GLN A 176 -11.46 8.23 0.88
CA GLN A 176 -10.49 8.26 1.97
C GLN A 176 -11.05 7.53 3.19
N LEU A 177 -10.21 6.82 3.92
CA LEU A 177 -10.58 6.03 5.08
C LEU A 177 -9.50 6.14 6.15
N LEU A 178 -9.92 6.35 7.40
CA LEU A 178 -9.09 6.25 8.58
C LEU A 178 -9.26 4.85 9.18
N VAL A 179 -8.15 4.14 9.39
CA VAL A 179 -8.16 2.77 9.92
C VAL A 179 -7.68 2.78 11.36
N GLU A 180 -8.62 2.66 12.29
CA GLU A 180 -8.38 2.63 13.73
C GLU A 180 -8.85 1.30 14.35
N ARG A 181 -8.31 0.97 15.52
CA ARG A 181 -8.75 -0.19 16.30
C ARG A 181 -10.05 0.15 17.05
N ASN A 182 -11.11 -0.62 16.78
CA ASN A 182 -12.38 -0.57 17.53
C ASN A 182 -12.21 -0.98 19.00
#